data_AF-A0A200IBE9-F1
#
_entry.id   AF-A0A200IBE9-F1
#
_cell.length_a   1.000
_cell.length_b   1.000
_cell.length_c   1.000
_cell.angle_alpha   90.00
_cell.angle_beta   90.00
_cell.angle_gamma   90.00
#
_symmetry.space_group_name_H-M   'P 1'
#
loop_
_entity.id
_entity.type
_entity.pdbx_description
1 polymer ?
#
loop_
_entity_poly.entity_id
_entity_poly.type
_entity_poly.pdbx_seq_one_letter_code
_entity_poly.pdbx_strand_id
1 'polypeptide(L)'
;MCCVYSLRNKIKIIYVISFLIIHFTAVLIFKETGLIIANIISIFFSVSIVLPLFTDDHKDDWYYFSTTLPIRHTDIVLSRYTVMGVVLATISLLNLIVDSIFLLFYNQYSILVCLSVIGLSIAISVIYTSLLVPAVYLAGINGSSIVFLILIVIFMLVQNLLKTSMINEIFKLSNYILFFCLFLVCLLFLLISIYLSFRITKKMVNQCPNTD
;
A
#
# COMPACT_ATOMS: atom_id res chain seq x y z
N MET A 1 16.85 -11.11 -2.67
CA MET A 1 17.26 -11.51 -1.31
C MET A 1 17.74 -10.33 -0.44
N CYS A 2 18.56 -9.40 -0.95
CA CYS A 2 19.10 -8.30 -0.15
C CYS A 2 18.03 -7.39 0.50
N CYS A 3 16.96 -7.04 -0.22
CA CYS A 3 15.91 -6.15 0.30
C CYS A 3 15.10 -6.75 1.46
N VAL A 4 14.81 -8.05 1.41
CA VAL A 4 14.10 -8.77 2.50
C VAL A 4 14.99 -8.87 3.74
N TYR A 5 16.30 -9.10 3.55
CA TYR A 5 17.27 -9.11 4.64
C TYR A 5 17.42 -7.73 5.30
N SER A 6 17.52 -6.67 4.50
CA SER A 6 17.55 -5.28 5.01
C SER A 6 16.29 -4.94 5.80
N LEU A 7 15.11 -5.34 5.28
CA LEU A 7 13.84 -5.16 5.97
C LEU A 7 13.82 -5.86 7.34
N ARG A 8 14.28 -7.12 7.42
CA ARG A 8 14.36 -7.89 8.68
C ARG A 8 15.23 -7.20 9.73
N ASN A 9 16.33 -6.57 9.31
CA ASN A 9 17.23 -5.89 10.24
C ASN A 9 16.64 -4.57 10.78
N LYS A 10 15.76 -3.93 10.00
CA LYS A 10 15.14 -2.64 10.36
C LYS A 10 13.86 -2.78 11.18
N ILE A 11 13.07 -3.83 10.93
CA ILE A 11 11.84 -4.08 11.69
C ILE A 11 12.22 -4.59 13.08
N LYS A 12 12.02 -3.76 14.11
CA LYS A 12 12.04 -4.26 15.49
C LYS A 12 10.74 -5.01 15.75
N ILE A 13 10.86 -6.28 16.13
CA ILE A 13 9.70 -7.16 16.40
C ILE A 13 8.73 -6.55 17.43
N ILE A 14 9.24 -5.72 18.34
CA ILE A 14 8.44 -5.03 19.34
C ILE A 14 7.37 -4.12 18.72
N TYR A 15 7.67 -3.43 17.60
CA TYR A 15 6.68 -2.57 16.93
C TYR A 15 5.57 -3.38 16.26
N VAL A 16 5.90 -4.56 15.73
CA VAL A 16 4.90 -5.48 15.15
C VAL A 16 4.00 -6.05 16.23
N ILE A 17 4.57 -6.47 17.37
CA ILE A 17 3.79 -6.97 18.51
C ILE A 17 2.88 -5.87 19.08
N SER A 18 3.42 -4.66 19.29
CA SER A 18 2.63 -3.52 19.75
C SER A 18 1.48 -3.19 18.79
N PHE A 19 1.75 -3.19 17.47
CA PHE A 19 0.71 -2.99 16.46
C PHE A 19 -0.39 -4.04 16.55
N LEU A 20 -0.05 -5.33 16.66
CA LEU A 20 -1.04 -6.41 16.78
C LEU A 20 -1.88 -6.29 18.05
N ILE A 21 -1.29 -5.96 19.19
CA ILE A 21 -2.01 -5.76 20.45
C ILE A 21 -2.98 -4.58 20.33
N ILE A 22 -2.54 -3.45 19.78
CA ILE A 22 -3.38 -2.27 19.60
C ILE A 22 -4.52 -2.57 18.63
N HIS A 23 -4.21 -3.24 17.51
CA HIS A 23 -5.20 -3.61 16.51
C HIS A 23 -6.27 -4.54 17.10
N PHE A 24 -5.85 -5.60 17.80
CA PHE A 24 -6.78 -6.54 18.43
C PHE A 24 -7.63 -5.89 19.53
N THR A 25 -7.03 -5.07 20.40
CA THR A 25 -7.77 -4.35 21.45
C THR A 25 -8.76 -3.33 20.88
N ALA A 26 -8.41 -2.63 19.80
CA ALA A 26 -9.32 -1.71 19.11
C ALA A 26 -10.56 -2.46 18.57
N VAL A 27 -10.36 -3.63 17.96
CA VAL A 27 -11.47 -4.47 17.46
C VAL A 27 -12.37 -4.94 18.60
N LEU A 28 -11.81 -5.34 19.75
CA LEU A 28 -12.62 -5.78 20.89
C LEU A 28 -13.45 -4.66 21.53
N ILE A 29 -12.88 -3.45 21.66
CA ILE A 29 -13.54 -2.32 22.32
C ILE A 29 -14.60 -1.69 21.40
N PHE A 30 -14.23 -1.43 20.15
CA PHE A 30 -15.07 -0.67 19.22
C PHE A 30 -15.88 -1.56 18.25
N LYS A 31 -15.71 -2.88 18.32
CA LYS A 31 -16.44 -3.87 17.50
C LYS A 31 -16.33 -3.58 16.00
N GLU A 32 -17.45 -3.47 15.28
CA GLU A 32 -17.47 -3.24 13.82
C GLU A 32 -16.73 -1.98 13.40
N THR A 33 -16.93 -0.85 14.11
CA THR A 33 -16.23 0.39 13.76
C THR A 33 -14.73 0.26 14.04
N GLY A 34 -14.37 -0.46 15.11
CA GLY A 34 -13.00 -0.87 15.41
C GLY A 34 -12.37 -1.66 14.28
N LEU A 35 -13.07 -2.69 13.78
CA LEU A 35 -12.62 -3.54 12.67
C LEU A 35 -12.37 -2.74 11.39
N ILE A 36 -13.31 -1.88 11.01
CA ILE A 36 -13.16 -1.03 9.82
C ILE A 36 -11.94 -0.11 9.94
N ILE A 37 -11.83 0.61 11.06
CA ILE A 37 -10.75 1.58 11.28
C ILE A 37 -9.40 0.88 11.40
N ALA A 38 -9.33 -0.22 12.15
CA ALA A 38 -8.10 -0.97 12.39
C ALA A 38 -7.56 -1.59 11.08
N ASN A 39 -8.44 -2.12 10.22
CA ASN A 39 -8.06 -2.64 8.90
C ASN A 39 -7.52 -1.53 7.99
N ILE A 40 -8.11 -0.33 8.00
CA ILE A 40 -7.58 0.81 7.24
C ILE A 40 -6.23 1.28 7.79
N ILE A 41 -6.07 1.36 9.12
CA ILE A 41 -4.82 1.80 9.75
C ILE A 41 -3.67 0.82 9.51
N SER A 42 -3.96 -0.48 9.42
CA SER A 42 -2.95 -1.52 9.11
C SER A 42 -2.19 -1.26 7.81
N ILE A 43 -2.81 -0.54 6.87
CA ILE A 43 -2.22 -0.14 5.60
C ILE A 43 -1.08 0.85 5.82
N PHE A 44 -1.29 1.88 6.64
CA PHE A 44 -0.24 2.85 6.94
C PHE A 44 0.92 2.21 7.69
N PHE A 45 0.64 1.21 8.52
CA PHE A 45 1.67 0.39 9.14
C PHE A 45 2.48 -0.40 8.10
N SER A 46 1.82 -1.01 7.11
CA SER A 46 2.49 -1.73 5.99
C SER A 46 3.49 -0.85 5.25
N VAL A 47 3.09 0.38 4.93
CA VAL A 47 3.91 1.35 4.21
C VAL A 47 5.09 1.79 5.08
N SER A 48 4.85 2.04 6.37
CA SER A 48 5.88 2.48 7.30
C SER A 48 7.01 1.46 7.46
N ILE A 49 6.70 0.16 7.28
CA ILE A 49 7.70 -0.91 7.25
C ILE A 49 8.60 -0.81 6.01
N VAL A 50 8.03 -0.51 4.83
CA VAL A 50 8.75 -0.56 3.55
C VAL A 50 9.44 0.77 3.22
N LEU A 51 8.90 1.90 3.68
CA LEU A 51 9.41 3.24 3.37
C LEU A 51 10.92 3.42 3.64
N PRO A 52 11.50 2.90 4.74
CA PRO A 52 12.93 2.96 4.99
C PRO A 52 13.82 2.29 3.92
N LEU A 53 13.29 1.37 3.11
CA LEU A 53 14.04 0.80 1.99
C LEU A 53 14.24 1.83 0.88
N PHE A 54 13.20 2.61 0.57
CA PHE A 54 13.29 3.65 -0.45
C PHE A 54 14.12 4.86 0.01
N THR A 55 14.09 5.15 1.32
CA THR A 55 14.95 6.16 1.94
C THR A 55 16.43 5.83 1.76
N ASP A 56 16.81 4.57 1.93
CA ASP A 56 18.19 4.14 1.72
C ASP A 56 18.57 4.24 0.25
N ASP A 57 17.71 3.77 -0.66
CA ASP A 57 17.96 3.86 -2.10
C ASP A 57 18.29 5.28 -2.54
N HIS A 58 17.53 6.27 -2.06
CA HIS A 58 17.77 7.67 -2.38
C HIS A 58 19.06 8.21 -1.75
N LYS A 59 19.44 7.76 -0.54
CA LYS A 59 20.69 8.20 0.10
C LYS A 59 21.92 7.64 -0.60
N ASP A 60 21.80 6.43 -1.14
CA ASP A 60 22.91 5.70 -1.74
C ASP A 60 23.06 6.00 -3.24
N ASP A 61 22.29 6.95 -3.80
CA ASP A 61 22.23 7.25 -5.24
C ASP A 61 22.22 5.97 -6.10
N TRP A 62 21.30 5.05 -5.76
CA TRP A 62 21.22 3.69 -6.29
C TRP A 62 21.34 3.57 -7.82
N TYR A 63 21.00 4.62 -8.55
CA TYR A 63 21.05 4.70 -10.01
C TYR A 63 22.49 4.66 -10.56
N TYR A 64 23.50 5.19 -9.86
CA TYR A 64 24.92 5.03 -10.25
C TYR A 64 25.41 3.58 -10.09
N PHE A 65 24.87 2.84 -9.12
CA PHE A 65 25.19 1.42 -8.99
C PHE A 65 24.54 0.60 -10.12
N SER A 66 23.40 1.04 -10.65
CA SER A 66 22.75 0.36 -11.78
C SER A 66 23.48 0.53 -13.12
N THR A 67 24.32 1.57 -13.26
CA THR A 67 25.17 1.76 -14.45
C THR A 67 26.49 1.01 -14.37
N THR A 68 26.96 0.68 -13.16
CA THR A 68 28.25 -0.01 -12.93
C THR A 68 28.09 -1.51 -12.69
N LEU A 69 26.97 -1.95 -12.14
CA LEU A 69 26.64 -3.36 -11.94
C LEU A 69 25.80 -3.91 -13.11
N PRO A 70 25.88 -5.21 -13.44
CA PRO A 70 25.07 -5.84 -14.49
C PRO A 70 23.62 -6.08 -14.04
N ILE A 71 23.01 -5.11 -13.37
CA ILE A 71 21.65 -5.17 -12.84
C ILE A 71 20.81 -4.12 -13.56
N ARG A 72 19.73 -4.55 -14.21
CA ARG A 72 18.85 -3.62 -14.92
C ARG A 72 18.04 -2.80 -13.92
N HIS A 73 17.90 -1.49 -14.18
CA HIS A 73 17.06 -0.60 -13.37
C HIS A 73 15.61 -1.08 -13.27
N THR A 74 15.08 -1.74 -14.31
CA THR A 74 13.74 -2.34 -14.30
C THR A 74 13.58 -3.41 -13.24
N ASP A 75 14.63 -4.19 -12.98
CA ASP A 75 14.60 -5.29 -12.01
C ASP A 75 14.63 -4.73 -10.58
N ILE A 76 15.34 -3.61 -10.38
CA ILE A 76 15.34 -2.86 -9.11
C ILE A 76 13.93 -2.33 -8.82
N VAL A 77 13.31 -1.68 -9.81
CA VAL A 77 11.94 -1.16 -9.67
C VAL A 77 10.95 -2.29 -9.38
N LEU A 78 10.96 -3.37 -10.16
CA LEU A 78 10.07 -4.52 -9.95
C LEU A 78 10.27 -5.15 -8.56
N SER A 79 11.51 -5.26 -8.09
CA SER A 79 11.79 -5.79 -6.75
C SER A 79 11.10 -4.99 -5.64
N ARG A 80 10.96 -3.66 -5.79
CA ARG A 80 10.26 -2.80 -4.82
C ARG A 80 8.76 -3.05 -4.82
N TYR A 81 8.15 -3.21 -6.00
CA TYR A 81 6.75 -3.63 -6.09
C TYR A 81 6.53 -5.02 -5.50
N THR A 82 7.45 -5.97 -5.73
CA THR A 82 7.37 -7.32 -5.14
C THR A 82 7.46 -7.27 -3.63
N VAL A 83 8.42 -6.55 -3.04
CA VAL A 83 8.55 -6.41 -1.58
C VAL A 83 7.29 -5.79 -0.99
N MET A 84 6.79 -4.70 -1.60
CA MET A 84 5.56 -4.05 -1.15
C MET A 84 4.36 -5.00 -1.23
N GLY A 85 4.22 -5.75 -2.33
CA GLY A 85 3.17 -6.74 -2.52
C GLY A 85 3.22 -7.88 -1.50
N VAL A 86 4.41 -8.37 -1.16
CA VAL A 86 4.58 -9.38 -0.10
C VAL A 86 4.18 -8.80 1.26
N VAL A 87 4.62 -7.59 1.61
CA VAL A 87 4.25 -6.96 2.89
C VAL A 87 2.75 -6.72 2.98
N LEU A 88 2.13 -6.23 1.91
CA LEU A 88 0.68 -6.07 1.83
C LEU A 88 -0.06 -7.41 2.01
N ALA A 89 0.36 -8.45 1.28
CA ALA A 89 -0.24 -9.78 1.42
C ALA A 89 -0.13 -10.31 2.86
N THR A 90 1.02 -10.11 3.53
CA THR A 90 1.18 -10.54 4.93
C THR A 90 0.26 -9.78 5.88
N ILE A 91 0.07 -8.48 5.70
CA ILE A 91 -0.81 -7.68 6.56
C ILE A 91 -2.29 -7.97 6.28
N SER A 92 -2.66 -8.19 5.03
CA SER A 92 -4.02 -8.63 4.69
C SER A 92 -4.35 -10.00 5.28
N LEU A 93 -3.39 -10.92 5.33
CA LEU A 93 -3.55 -12.20 6.03
C LEU A 93 -3.71 -12.01 7.54
N LEU A 94 -2.95 -11.09 8.15
CA LEU A 94 -3.12 -10.76 9.57
C LEU A 94 -4.51 -10.18 9.86
N ASN A 95 -4.98 -9.24 9.03
CA ASN A 95 -6.34 -8.69 9.15
C ASN A 95 -7.39 -9.79 8.99
N LEU A 96 -7.22 -10.71 8.04
CA LEU A 96 -8.13 -11.83 7.85
C LEU A 96 -8.20 -12.73 9.10
N ILE A 97 -7.07 -12.98 9.77
CA ILE A 97 -7.03 -13.75 11.02
C ILE A 97 -7.80 -13.00 12.12
N VAL A 98 -7.56 -11.69 12.28
CA VAL A 98 -8.26 -10.88 13.29
C VAL A 98 -9.76 -10.82 13.02
N ASP A 99 -10.16 -10.57 11.78
CA ASP A 99 -11.57 -10.53 11.36
C ASP A 99 -12.25 -11.90 11.55
N SER A 100 -11.54 -13.00 11.30
CA SER A 100 -12.05 -14.35 11.55
C SER A 100 -12.27 -14.60 13.04
N ILE A 101 -11.33 -14.17 13.89
CA ILE A 101 -11.49 -14.23 15.35
C ILE A 101 -12.69 -13.38 15.78
N PHE A 102 -12.82 -12.17 15.24
CA PHE A 102 -13.95 -11.29 15.52
C PHE A 102 -15.30 -11.94 15.18
N LEU A 103 -15.42 -12.57 14.01
CA LEU A 103 -16.63 -13.30 13.61
C LEU A 103 -16.98 -14.44 14.58
N LEU A 104 -15.97 -15.17 15.09
CA LEU A 104 -16.18 -16.25 16.07
C LEU A 104 -16.72 -15.73 17.41
N PHE A 105 -16.21 -14.60 17.91
CA PHE A 105 -16.65 -14.02 19.18
C PHE A 105 -17.98 -13.27 19.07
N TYR A 106 -18.26 -12.66 17.92
CA TYR A 106 -19.42 -11.82 17.69
C TYR A 106 -20.27 -12.35 16.52
N ASN A 107 -20.80 -13.56 16.69
CA ASN A 107 -21.56 -14.37 15.72
C ASN A 107 -22.82 -13.69 15.10
N GLN A 108 -23.05 -12.42 15.41
CA GLN A 108 -24.13 -11.57 14.88
C GLN A 108 -23.71 -10.84 13.60
N TYR A 109 -22.41 -10.78 13.30
CA TYR A 109 -21.87 -10.00 12.19
C TYR A 109 -21.72 -10.80 10.90
N SER A 110 -21.99 -10.16 9.77
CA SER A 110 -21.99 -10.80 8.46
C SER A 110 -20.57 -11.01 7.94
N ILE A 111 -20.27 -12.22 7.47
CA ILE A 111 -19.00 -12.54 6.80
C ILE A 111 -18.75 -11.67 5.57
N LEU A 112 -19.83 -11.26 4.89
CA LEU A 112 -19.75 -10.38 3.73
C LEU A 112 -19.18 -9.01 4.11
N VAL A 113 -19.53 -8.50 5.30
CA VAL A 113 -19.00 -7.23 5.80
C VAL A 113 -17.51 -7.34 6.04
N CYS A 114 -17.05 -8.38 6.74
CA CYS A 114 -15.61 -8.60 6.97
C CYS A 114 -14.82 -8.70 5.66
N LEU A 115 -15.30 -9.51 4.70
CA LEU A 115 -14.67 -9.64 3.38
C LEU A 115 -14.66 -8.30 2.62
N SER A 116 -15.73 -7.51 2.70
CA SER A 116 -15.79 -6.20 2.06
C SER A 116 -14.80 -5.20 2.67
N VAL A 117 -14.62 -5.21 3.99
CA VAL A 117 -13.65 -4.35 4.68
C VAL A 117 -12.23 -4.73 4.32
N ILE A 118 -11.91 -6.03 4.32
CA ILE A 118 -10.58 -6.51 3.89
C ILE A 118 -10.34 -6.13 2.42
N GLY A 119 -11.30 -6.38 1.54
CA GLY A 119 -11.21 -6.03 0.11
C GLY A 119 -10.98 -4.54 -0.11
N LEU A 120 -11.70 -3.68 0.62
CA LEU A 120 -11.51 -2.24 0.59
C LEU A 120 -10.12 -1.84 1.11
N SER A 121 -9.66 -2.46 2.21
CA SER A 121 -8.33 -2.19 2.77
C SER A 121 -7.21 -2.55 1.78
N ILE A 122 -7.34 -3.68 1.06
CA ILE A 122 -6.40 -4.08 0.02
C ILE A 122 -6.42 -3.08 -1.13
N ALA A 123 -7.59 -2.67 -1.59
CA ALA A 123 -7.70 -1.73 -2.70
C ALA A 123 -7.08 -0.37 -2.37
N ILE A 124 -7.36 0.17 -1.18
CA ILE A 124 -6.74 1.41 -0.69
C ILE A 124 -5.21 1.25 -0.65
N SER A 125 -4.72 0.11 -0.18
CA SER A 125 -3.28 -0.18 -0.11
C SER A 125 -2.62 -0.20 -1.49
N VAL A 126 -3.23 -0.88 -2.46
CA VAL A 126 -2.70 -0.98 -3.82
C VAL A 126 -2.67 0.39 -4.48
N ILE A 127 -3.74 1.19 -4.34
CA ILE A 127 -3.79 2.54 -4.88
C ILE A 127 -2.73 3.43 -4.21
N TYR A 128 -2.62 3.40 -2.89
CA TYR A 128 -1.64 4.17 -2.14
C TYR A 128 -0.21 3.84 -2.59
N THR A 129 0.13 2.55 -2.64
CA THR A 129 1.47 2.09 -3.05
C THR A 129 1.77 2.40 -4.51
N SER A 130 0.75 2.33 -5.38
CA SER A 130 0.84 2.74 -6.78
C SER A 130 1.14 4.24 -6.94
N LEU A 131 0.73 5.09 -6.01
CA LEU A 131 1.11 6.51 -6.03
C LEU A 131 2.47 6.74 -5.37
N LEU A 132 2.74 6.03 -4.28
CA LEU A 132 3.95 6.17 -3.47
C LEU A 132 5.23 5.87 -4.27
N VAL A 133 5.31 4.70 -4.89
CA VAL A 133 6.56 4.23 -5.53
C VAL A 133 7.09 5.19 -6.60
N PRO A 134 6.30 5.62 -7.61
CA PRO A 134 6.79 6.57 -8.61
C PRO A 134 7.11 7.94 -8.01
N ALA A 135 6.35 8.41 -7.01
CA ALA A 135 6.62 9.69 -6.35
C ALA A 135 7.93 9.67 -5.56
N VAL A 136 8.23 8.55 -4.89
CA VAL A 136 9.47 8.39 -4.14
C VAL A 136 10.68 8.28 -5.08
N TYR A 137 10.54 7.67 -6.25
CA TYR A 137 11.59 7.77 -7.26
C TYR A 137 11.80 9.22 -7.71
N LEU A 138 10.72 9.97 -7.99
CA LEU A 138 10.80 11.34 -8.51
C LEU A 138 11.40 12.35 -7.51
N ALA A 139 10.99 12.27 -6.24
CA ALA A 139 11.23 13.31 -5.24
C ALA A 139 11.84 12.77 -3.92
N GLY A 140 12.32 11.53 -3.93
CA GLY A 140 12.87 10.87 -2.75
C GLY A 140 11.86 10.73 -1.63
N ILE A 141 12.33 10.86 -0.39
CA ILE A 141 11.49 10.82 0.82
C ILE A 141 10.38 11.87 0.78
N ASN A 142 10.64 13.04 0.20
CA ASN A 142 9.62 14.08 0.07
C ASN A 142 8.46 13.61 -0.83
N GLY A 143 8.71 12.65 -1.74
CA GLY A 143 7.69 11.99 -2.54
C GLY A 143 6.60 11.34 -1.70
N SER A 144 6.91 10.72 -0.55
CA SER A 144 5.88 10.14 0.31
C SER A 144 4.99 11.21 0.95
N SER A 145 5.57 12.33 1.35
CA SER A 145 4.83 13.47 1.89
C SER A 145 3.91 14.11 0.83
N ILE A 146 4.39 14.24 -0.41
CA ILE A 146 3.61 14.74 -1.54
C ILE A 146 2.40 13.83 -1.82
N VAL A 147 2.60 12.52 -1.85
CA VAL A 147 1.50 11.56 -2.06
C VAL A 147 0.46 11.65 -0.96
N PHE A 148 0.89 11.80 0.29
CA PHE A 148 -0.04 11.97 1.41
C PHE A 148 -0.87 13.24 1.26
N LEU A 149 -0.26 14.37 0.89
CA LEU A 149 -0.98 15.62 0.62
C LEU A 149 -1.97 15.50 -0.55
N ILE A 150 -1.56 14.87 -1.65
CA ILE A 150 -2.44 14.62 -2.80
C ILE A 150 -3.65 13.79 -2.38
N LEU A 151 -3.45 12.74 -1.59
CA LEU A 151 -4.55 11.89 -1.12
C LEU A 151 -5.53 12.64 -0.23
N ILE A 152 -5.05 13.53 0.65
CA ILE A 152 -5.92 14.39 1.44
C ILE A 152 -6.77 15.28 0.53
N VAL A 153 -6.16 15.92 -0.47
CA VAL A 153 -6.89 16.78 -1.41
C VAL A 153 -7.92 15.98 -2.20
N ILE A 154 -7.56 14.80 -2.71
CA ILE A 154 -8.49 13.90 -3.41
C ILE A 154 -9.64 13.51 -2.49
N PHE A 155 -9.36 13.13 -1.23
CA PHE A 155 -10.41 12.77 -0.28
C PHE A 155 -11.39 13.91 -0.04
N MET A 156 -10.88 15.13 0.17
CA MET A 156 -11.71 16.34 0.35
C MET A 156 -12.56 16.63 -0.89
N LEU A 157 -11.99 16.51 -2.09
CA LEU A 157 -12.72 16.69 -3.35
C LEU A 157 -13.81 15.63 -3.52
N VAL A 158 -13.48 14.37 -3.27
CA VAL A 158 -14.41 13.25 -3.36
C VAL A 158 -15.57 13.44 -2.39
N GLN A 159 -15.31 13.84 -1.14
CA GLN A 159 -16.36 14.13 -0.16
C GLN A 159 -17.27 15.29 -0.58
N ASN A 160 -16.73 16.32 -1.23
CA ASN A 160 -17.50 17.49 -1.66
C ASN A 160 -18.31 17.23 -2.95
N LEU A 161 -17.79 16.40 -3.85
CA LEU A 161 -18.37 16.14 -5.17
C LEU A 161 -19.31 14.93 -5.18
N LEU A 162 -19.06 13.90 -4.37
CA LEU A 162 -19.91 12.72 -4.30
C LEU A 162 -21.19 13.02 -3.52
N LYS A 163 -22.29 13.10 -4.26
CA LYS A 163 -23.63 13.14 -3.67
C LYS A 163 -24.02 11.75 -3.16
N THR A 164 -24.72 11.71 -2.03
CA THR A 164 -25.26 10.46 -1.45
C THR A 164 -26.16 9.69 -2.43
N SER A 165 -26.84 10.38 -3.34
CA SER A 165 -27.64 9.75 -4.40
C SER A 165 -26.80 8.89 -5.36
N MET A 166 -25.61 9.34 -5.75
CA MET A 166 -24.71 8.59 -6.64
C MET A 166 -24.15 7.34 -5.94
N ILE A 167 -23.83 7.47 -4.65
CA ILE A 167 -23.36 6.36 -3.82
C ILE A 167 -24.44 5.28 -3.74
N ASN A 168 -25.70 5.67 -3.53
CA ASN A 168 -26.83 4.74 -3.46
C ASN A 168 -27.08 4.01 -4.79
N GLU A 169 -26.81 4.62 -5.94
CA GLU A 169 -26.90 3.93 -7.23
C GLU A 169 -25.79 2.89 -7.42
N ILE A 170 -24.57 3.20 -6.96
CA ILE A 170 -23.45 2.25 -6.99
C ILE A 170 -23.75 1.04 -6.11
N PHE A 171 -24.34 1.23 -4.93
CA PHE A 171 -24.72 0.13 -4.03
C PHE A 171 -25.91 -0.71 -4.51
N LYS A 172 -26.61 -0.32 -5.58
CA LYS A 172 -27.61 -1.18 -6.24
C LYS A 172 -26.99 -2.24 -7.14
N LEU A 173 -25.72 -2.07 -7.53
CA LEU A 173 -25.00 -3.07 -8.30
C LEU A 173 -24.77 -4.33 -7.48
N SER A 174 -24.67 -5.48 -8.14
CA SER A 174 -24.34 -6.72 -7.43
C SER A 174 -22.94 -6.65 -6.83
N ASN A 175 -22.76 -7.27 -5.66
CA ASN A 175 -21.46 -7.31 -4.96
C ASN A 175 -20.34 -7.86 -5.87
N TYR A 176 -20.64 -8.86 -6.70
CA TYR A 176 -19.68 -9.43 -7.65
C TYR A 176 -19.17 -8.40 -8.67
N ILE A 177 -20.08 -7.58 -9.21
CA ILE A 177 -19.71 -6.50 -10.14
C ILE A 177 -18.86 -5.45 -9.43
N LEU A 178 -19.23 -5.08 -8.20
CA LEU A 178 -18.46 -4.11 -7.41
C LEU A 178 -17.03 -4.61 -7.13
N PHE A 179 -16.87 -5.85 -6.70
CA PHE A 179 -15.53 -6.44 -6.49
C PHE A 179 -14.72 -6.53 -7.78
N PHE A 180 -15.36 -6.90 -8.89
CA PHE A 180 -14.69 -6.97 -10.19
C PHE A 180 -14.24 -5.60 -10.68
N CYS A 181 -15.09 -4.58 -10.58
CA CYS A 181 -14.73 -3.19 -10.89
C CYS A 181 -13.58 -2.71 -10.01
N LEU A 182 -13.63 -2.98 -8.70
CA LEU A 182 -12.56 -2.61 -7.76
C LEU A 182 -11.23 -3.27 -8.14
N PHE A 183 -11.25 -4.56 -8.50
CA PHE A 183 -10.09 -5.30 -8.97
C PHE A 183 -9.50 -4.68 -10.25
N LEU A 184 -10.33 -4.37 -11.24
CA LEU A 184 -9.89 -3.72 -12.48
C LEU A 184 -9.26 -2.36 -12.22
N VAL A 185 -9.86 -1.54 -11.34
CA VAL A 185 -9.30 -0.24 -10.96
C VAL A 185 -7.92 -0.43 -10.32
N CYS A 186 -7.79 -1.34 -9.36
CA CYS A 186 -6.50 -1.62 -8.70
C CYS A 186 -5.43 -2.08 -9.70
N LEU A 187 -5.80 -2.96 -10.64
CA LEU A 187 -4.90 -3.46 -11.68
C LEU A 187 -4.43 -2.32 -12.59
N LEU A 188 -5.34 -1.45 -13.04
CA LEU A 188 -5.01 -0.29 -13.87
C LEU A 188 -4.05 0.67 -13.15
N PHE A 189 -4.32 1.01 -11.90
CA PHE A 189 -3.44 1.86 -11.09
C PHE A 189 -2.04 1.27 -10.95
N LEU A 190 -1.94 -0.03 -10.69
CA LEU A 190 -0.66 -0.72 -10.54
C LEU A 190 0.14 -0.74 -11.86
N LEU A 191 -0.51 -1.01 -12.99
CA LEU A 191 0.14 -1.01 -14.30
C LEU A 191 0.64 0.40 -14.68
N ILE A 192 -0.19 1.43 -14.48
CA ILE A 192 0.19 2.83 -14.72
C ILE A 192 1.38 3.22 -13.84
N SER A 193 1.35 2.80 -12.58
CA SER A 193 2.41 3.07 -11.60
C SER A 193 3.76 2.47 -11.99
N ILE A 194 3.77 1.18 -12.38
CA ILE A 194 4.98 0.50 -12.87
C ILE A 194 5.51 1.21 -14.12
N TYR A 195 4.63 1.53 -15.07
CA TYR A 195 5.01 2.26 -16.29
C TYR A 195 5.65 3.62 -15.98
N LEU A 196 5.03 4.42 -15.10
CA LEU A 196 5.58 5.70 -14.66
C LEU A 196 6.94 5.53 -13.97
N SER A 197 7.06 4.53 -13.10
CA SER A 197 8.29 4.24 -12.37
C SER A 197 9.43 3.88 -13.33
N PHE A 198 9.20 3.06 -14.35
CA PHE A 198 10.19 2.77 -15.39
C PHE A 198 10.59 4.01 -16.18
N ARG A 199 9.62 4.88 -16.51
CA ARG A 199 9.91 6.10 -17.27
C ARG A 199 10.75 7.10 -16.47
N ILE A 200 10.44 7.27 -15.18
CA ILE A 200 11.17 8.14 -14.26
C ILE A 200 12.60 7.63 -14.06
N THR A 201 12.75 6.34 -13.75
CA THR A 201 14.06 5.74 -13.49
C THR A 201 14.95 5.70 -14.73
N LYS A 202 14.39 5.43 -15.92
CA LYS A 202 15.14 5.54 -17.19
C LYS A 202 15.69 6.95 -17.40
N LYS A 203 14.91 7.99 -17.07
CA LYS A 203 15.36 9.39 -17.18
C LYS A 203 16.54 9.68 -16.25
N MET A 204 16.50 9.16 -15.01
CA MET A 204 17.59 9.33 -14.03
C MET A 204 18.88 8.66 -14.48
N VAL A 205 18.79 7.41 -14.95
CA VAL A 205 19.96 6.66 -15.45
C VAL A 205 20.60 7.38 -16.64
N ASN A 206 19.79 7.90 -17.58
CA ASN A 206 20.31 8.63 -18.74
C ASN A 206 20.95 9.98 -18.39
N GLN A 207 20.69 10.54 -17.21
CA GLN A 207 21.27 11.81 -16.75
C GLN A 207 22.60 11.61 -16.01
N CYS A 208 23.00 10.36 -15.75
CA CYS A 208 24.31 10.08 -15.17
C CYS A 208 25.41 10.49 -16.16
N PRO A 209 26.41 11.29 -15.74
CA PRO A 209 27.58 11.50 -16.56
C PRO A 209 28.25 10.15 -16.83
N ASN A 210 28.48 9.84 -18.11
CA ASN A 210 29.34 8.72 -18.49
C ASN A 210 30.70 9.01 -17.86
N THR A 211 31.09 8.18 -16.89
CA THR A 211 32.45 8.15 -16.39
C THR A 211 33.25 7.38 -17.44
N ASP A 212 33.78 8.12 -18.40
CA ASP A 212 34.88 7.67 -19.26
C ASP A 212 36.16 7.48 -18.42
#